data_AF-A0A951TIJ4-F1
#
_entry.id   AF-A0A951TIJ4-F1
#
_cell.length_a   1.000
_cell.length_b   1.000
_cell.length_c   1.000
_cell.angle_alpha   90.00
_cell.angle_beta   90.00
_cell.angle_gamma   90.00
#
_symmetry.space_group_name_H-M   'P 1'
#
loop_
_entity.id
_entity.type
_entity.pdbx_description
1 polymer ?
#
loop_
_entity_poly.entity_id
_entity_poly.type
_entity_poly.pdbx_seq_one_letter_code
_entity_poly.pdbx_strand_id
1 'polypeptide(L)' 'RGGRVKDMPGIKYKIVRGALDCAGVTGRKRSRSKYGAKKPKAAAK' A
#
# COMPACT_ATOMS: atom_id res chain seq x y z
N ARG A 1 4.83 -4.24 -8.43
CA ARG A 1 5.54 -5.11 -7.45
C ARG A 1 5.26 -6.55 -7.86
N GLY A 2 6.30 -7.35 -8.12
CA GLY A 2 6.11 -8.77 -8.41
C GLY A 2 5.56 -9.52 -7.19
N GLY A 3 4.87 -10.64 -7.43
CA GLY A 3 4.49 -11.57 -6.38
C GLY A 3 3.11 -12.17 -6.61
N ARG A 4 3.05 -13.51 -6.59
CA ARG A 4 1.82 -14.27 -6.69
C ARG A 4 0.96 -14.08 -5.43
N VAL A 5 -0.36 -14.11 -5.61
CA VAL A 5 -1.30 -14.33 -4.50
C VAL A 5 -1.45 -15.84 -4.34
N LYS A 6 -1.09 -16.37 -3.15
CA LYS A 6 -1.00 -17.81 -2.91
C LYS A 6 -2.34 -18.52 -3.18
N ASP A 7 -3.42 -17.90 -2.73
CA ASP A 7 -4.74 -18.53 -2.65
C ASP A 7 -5.50 -18.48 -3.99
N MET A 8 -5.05 -17.69 -4.96
CA MET A 8 -5.73 -17.52 -6.24
C MET A 8 -4.86 -17.99 -7.42
N PRO A 9 -5.36 -18.91 -8.27
CA PRO A 9 -4.71 -19.23 -9.53
C PRO A 9 -4.82 -18.03 -10.50
N GLY A 10 -3.77 -17.78 -11.29
CA GLY A 10 -3.74 -16.72 -12.31
C GLY A 10 -3.26 -15.34 -11.84
N ILE A 11 -3.36 -15.00 -10.54
CA ILE A 11 -2.90 -13.70 -10.03
C ILE A 11 -1.39 -13.72 -9.74
N LYS A 12 -0.61 -13.32 -10.75
CA LYS A 12 0.87 -13.34 -10.70
C LYS A 12 1.52 -12.07 -10.15
N TYR A 13 0.77 -10.97 -10.05
CA TYR A 13 1.31 -9.64 -9.74
C TYR A 13 0.52 -8.89 -8.67
N LYS A 14 1.19 -7.95 -7.99
CA LYS A 14 0.58 -7.04 -7.02
C LYS A 14 0.79 -5.60 -7.46
N ILE A 15 -0.27 -4.82 -7.37
CA ILE A 15 -0.26 -3.39 -7.68
C ILE A 15 0.53 -2.64 -6.59
N VAL A 16 1.32 -1.66 -6.99
CA VAL A 16 1.97 -0.73 -6.06
C VAL A 16 0.97 0.36 -5.70
N ARG A 17 0.73 0.57 -4.41
CA ARG A 17 -0.18 1.61 -3.91
C ARG A 17 0.60 2.89 -3.65
N GLY A 18 0.00 4.04 -3.98
CA GLY A 18 0.64 5.35 -3.93
C GLY A 18 1.47 5.71 -5.17
N ALA A 19 1.24 5.04 -6.31
CA ALA A 19 1.88 5.32 -7.59
C ALA A 19 0.81 5.42 -8.69
N LEU A 20 0.98 6.35 -9.63
CA LEU A 20 -0.01 6.69 -10.67
C LEU A 20 -1.40 6.93 -10.03
N ASP A 21 -2.46 6.38 -10.62
CA ASP A 21 -3.84 6.56 -10.18
C ASP A 21 -4.20 5.70 -8.94
N CYS A 22 -3.32 4.80 -8.52
CA CYS A 22 -3.57 3.94 -7.38
C CYS A 22 -3.30 4.67 -6.05
N ALA A 23 -4.34 5.26 -5.46
CA ALA A 23 -4.27 5.97 -4.18
C ALA A 23 -3.65 5.15 -3.02
N GLY A 24 -3.15 5.83 -1.98
CA GLY A 24 -2.70 5.16 -0.76
C GLY A 24 -3.85 4.67 0.12
N VAL A 25 -3.56 3.83 1.12
CA VAL A 25 -4.55 3.50 2.17
C VAL A 25 -4.57 4.60 3.23
N THR A 26 -5.73 5.20 3.48
CA THR A 26 -5.89 6.27 4.48
C THR A 26 -5.75 5.73 5.91
N GLY A 27 -5.18 6.52 6.82
CA GLY A 27 -5.12 6.20 8.25
C GLY A 27 -4.21 5.02 8.66
N ARG A 28 -3.48 4.41 7.73
CA ARG A 28 -2.64 3.23 8.03
C ARG A 28 -1.39 3.61 8.82
N LYS A 29 -1.38 3.28 10.11
CA LYS A 29 -0.29 3.61 11.04
C LYS A 29 0.93 2.67 10.94
N ARG A 30 0.71 1.38 10.64
CA ARG A 30 1.76 0.33 10.53
C ARG A 30 1.93 -0.15 9.08
N SER A 31 3.18 -0.45 8.70
CA SER A 31 3.56 -0.90 7.34
C SER A 31 3.12 0.06 6.21
N ARG A 32 3.12 1.36 6.51
CA ARG A 32 2.61 2.44 5.63
C ARG A 32 3.28 2.51 4.26
N SER A 33 4.58 2.19 4.19
CA SER A 33 5.36 2.17 2.95
C SER A 33 4.86 1.15 1.93
N LYS A 34 4.32 0.00 2.38
CA LYS A 34 3.76 -1.02 1.49
C LYS A 34 2.44 -0.58 0.85
N TYR A 35 1.69 0.30 1.52
CA TYR A 35 0.32 0.68 1.16
C TYR A 35 0.21 2.14 0.70
N GLY A 36 1.33 2.82 0.43
CA GLY A 36 1.34 4.20 -0.04
C GLY A 36 0.78 5.21 0.96
N ALA A 37 0.80 4.91 2.26
CA ALA A 37 0.30 5.80 3.29
C ALA A 37 1.43 6.74 3.77
N LYS A 38 1.18 8.05 3.71
CA LYS A 38 2.13 9.05 4.23
C LYS A 38 2.21 8.96 5.75
N LYS A 39 3.37 9.34 6.32
CA LYS A 39 3.48 9.46 7.78
C LYS A 39 2.49 10.54 8.21
N PRO A 40 1.54 10.24 9.11
CA PRO A 40 0.73 11.31 9.69
C PRO A 40 1.70 12.27 10.36
N LYS A 41 1.61 13.56 10.02
CA LYS A 41 2.29 14.59 10.82
C LYS A 41 1.73 14.42 12.23
N ALA A 42 2.61 14.19 13.21
CA ALA A 42 2.20 14.37 14.58
C ALA A 42 1.72 15.82 14.64
N ALA A 43 0.43 16.05 14.88
CA ALA A 43 0.00 17.36 15.30
C ALA A 43 0.90 17.68 16.50
N ALA A 44 1.70 18.75 16.38
CA ALA A 44 2.28 19.35 17.56
C ALA A 44 1.07 19.60 18.47
N LYS A 45 1.02 18.84 19.57
CA LYS A 45 0.09 19.10 20.64
C LYS A 45 0.65 20.26 21.44
#